data_AF-A0A7J4IC19-F1
#
_entry.id   AF-A0A7J4IC19-F1
#
_cell.length_a   1.000
_cell.length_b   1.000
_cell.length_c   1.000
_cell.angle_alpha   90.00
_cell.angle_beta   90.00
_cell.angle_gamma   90.00
#
_symmetry.space_group_name_H-M   'P 1'
#
loop_
_entity.id
_entity.type
_entity.pdbx_description
1 polymer ?
#
loop_
_entity_poly.entity_id
_entity_poly.type
_entity_poly.pdbx_seq_one_letter_code
_entity_poly.pdbx_strand_id
1 'polypeptide(L)'
;KETLPVLEQKVKRVFEVNARTVVMPACHLDGTDDFYPDPKQFQAEIIRLKQKYPNTITTPKGFLENINKPHGCSTSSVIIDSDGGLFYPCRTVGEHLYNFTEGSFLEFLRSPEAKQARMAMDQCNRSCGWYQYFATDVFASPRSLFSSISPYILK
;
A
#
# COMPACT_ATOMS: atom_id res chain seq x y z
N LYS A 1 9.47 2.36 -20.11
CA LYS A 1 10.55 1.34 -20.10
C LYS A 1 10.09 0.20 -19.20
N GLU A 2 10.03 -1.04 -19.70
CA GLU A 2 9.62 -2.20 -18.90
C GLU A 2 10.68 -2.53 -17.84
N THR A 3 10.33 -2.40 -16.56
CA THR A 3 11.24 -2.63 -15.43
C THR A 3 11.08 -4.01 -14.79
N LEU A 4 10.00 -4.73 -15.13
CA LEU A 4 9.69 -6.06 -14.58
C LEU A 4 10.78 -7.11 -14.83
N PRO A 5 11.42 -7.19 -16.02
CA PRO A 5 12.48 -8.19 -16.24
C PRO A 5 13.71 -8.01 -15.33
N VAL A 6 13.97 -6.78 -14.86
CA VAL A 6 15.10 -6.47 -13.96
C VAL A 6 14.76 -6.82 -12.50
N LEU A 7 13.47 -6.97 -12.17
CA LEU A 7 13.03 -7.27 -10.80
C LEU A 7 13.56 -8.61 -10.32
N GLU A 8 13.58 -9.63 -11.17
CA GLU A 8 14.09 -10.96 -10.82
C GLU A 8 15.53 -10.90 -10.31
N GLN A 9 16.41 -10.14 -10.97
CA GLN A 9 17.81 -10.03 -10.57
C GLN A 9 17.94 -9.44 -9.16
N LYS A 10 17.12 -8.45 -8.82
CA LYS A 10 17.09 -7.84 -7.48
C LYS A 10 16.58 -8.83 -6.43
N VAL A 11 15.48 -9.53 -6.72
CA VAL A 11 14.91 -10.52 -5.79
C VAL A 11 15.87 -11.69 -5.57
N LYS A 12 16.51 -12.19 -6.63
CA LYS A 12 17.54 -13.22 -6.55
C LYS A 12 18.66 -12.80 -5.60
N ARG A 13 19.13 -11.55 -5.69
CA ARG A 13 20.19 -11.05 -4.81
C ARG A 13 19.79 -11.02 -3.33
N VAL A 14 18.52 -10.68 -3.05
CA VAL A 14 17.96 -10.73 -1.69
C VAL A 14 17.89 -12.18 -1.18
N PHE A 15 17.46 -13.11 -2.03
CA PHE A 15 17.40 -14.54 -1.70
C PHE A 15 18.78 -15.14 -1.42
N GLU A 16 19.79 -14.80 -2.24
CA GLU A 16 21.19 -15.27 -2.07
C GLU A 16 21.78 -14.93 -0.71
N VAL A 17 21.36 -13.82 -0.10
CA VAL A 17 21.80 -13.38 1.24
C VAL A 17 20.83 -13.76 2.35
N ASN A 18 19.81 -14.56 2.05
CA ASN A 18 18.76 -14.98 2.98
C ASN A 18 18.04 -13.80 3.67
N ALA A 19 17.87 -12.71 2.93
CA ALA A 19 17.11 -11.54 3.37
C ALA A 19 15.66 -11.62 2.91
N ARG A 20 14.84 -10.69 3.41
CA ARG A 20 13.44 -10.53 3.04
C ARG A 20 13.22 -9.14 2.47
N THR A 21 12.31 -9.01 1.51
CA THR A 21 12.04 -7.74 0.84
C THR A 21 10.55 -7.56 0.54
N VAL A 22 10.13 -6.30 0.54
CA VAL A 22 8.84 -5.87 0.04
C VAL A 22 9.05 -5.30 -1.36
N VAL A 23 8.25 -5.77 -2.32
CA VAL A 23 8.21 -5.22 -3.67
C VAL A 23 6.89 -4.51 -3.87
N MET A 24 6.96 -3.26 -4.34
CA MET A 24 5.81 -2.40 -4.61
C MET A 24 5.97 -1.73 -5.97
N PRO A 25 4.87 -1.44 -6.67
CA PRO A 25 4.91 -0.56 -7.84
C PRO A 25 5.29 0.87 -7.42
N ALA A 26 5.85 1.63 -8.35
CA ALA A 26 5.92 3.08 -8.19
C ALA A 26 4.50 3.64 -7.99
N CYS A 27 4.36 4.78 -7.31
CA CYS A 27 3.07 5.48 -7.22
C CYS A 27 3.09 6.68 -8.14
N HIS A 28 2.00 6.90 -8.85
CA HIS A 28 1.87 8.10 -9.67
C HIS A 28 1.68 9.32 -8.76
N LEU A 29 2.55 10.32 -8.93
CA LEU A 29 2.44 11.63 -8.28
C LEU A 29 2.21 12.70 -9.34
N ASP A 30 1.33 13.64 -9.02
CA ASP A 30 0.96 14.71 -9.94
C ASP A 30 2.22 15.53 -10.31
N GLY A 31 2.42 15.79 -11.61
CA GLY A 31 3.59 16.51 -12.12
C GLY A 31 4.86 15.66 -12.30
N THR A 32 4.77 14.33 -12.19
CA THR A 32 5.89 13.40 -12.42
C THR A 32 5.63 12.46 -13.59
N ASP A 33 6.71 11.90 -14.16
CA ASP A 33 6.62 10.82 -15.14
C ASP A 33 5.93 9.58 -14.52
N ASP A 34 5.06 8.94 -15.31
CA ASP A 34 4.36 7.74 -14.87
C ASP A 34 5.16 6.47 -15.19
N PHE A 35 5.60 5.78 -14.14
CA PHE A 35 6.25 4.48 -14.20
C PHE A 35 5.43 3.38 -13.52
N TYR A 36 4.13 3.61 -13.29
CA TYR A 36 3.24 2.62 -12.73
C TYR A 36 3.11 1.41 -13.68
N PRO A 37 3.41 0.18 -13.23
CA PRO A 37 3.29 -1.00 -14.08
C PRO A 37 1.82 -1.42 -14.24
N ASP A 38 1.53 -2.21 -15.28
CA ASP A 38 0.23 -2.88 -15.37
C ASP A 38 -0.02 -3.73 -14.10
N PRO A 39 -1.11 -3.49 -13.34
CA PRO A 39 -1.36 -4.16 -12.06
C PRO A 39 -1.44 -5.69 -12.17
N LYS A 40 -1.95 -6.22 -13.29
CA LYS A 40 -2.12 -7.66 -13.50
C LYS A 40 -0.78 -8.32 -13.81
N GLN A 41 0.01 -7.71 -14.68
CA GLN A 41 1.37 -8.17 -14.98
C GLN A 41 2.27 -8.10 -13.76
N PHE A 42 2.19 -7.01 -12.98
CA PHE A 42 2.91 -6.88 -11.72
C PHE A 42 2.51 -7.99 -10.74
N GLN A 43 1.20 -8.23 -10.52
CA GLN A 43 0.73 -9.32 -9.66
C GLN A 43 1.25 -10.68 -10.11
N ALA A 44 1.14 -11.00 -11.41
CA ALA A 44 1.60 -12.26 -11.95
C ALA A 44 3.10 -12.47 -11.72
N GLU A 45 3.91 -11.43 -11.94
CA GLU A 45 5.36 -11.48 -11.75
C GLU A 45 5.74 -11.65 -10.28
N ILE A 46 5.09 -10.95 -9.35
CA ILE A 46 5.35 -11.14 -7.91
C ILE A 46 5.00 -12.55 -7.46
N ILE A 47 3.88 -13.11 -7.93
CA ILE A 47 3.49 -14.49 -7.60
C ILE A 47 4.52 -15.50 -8.13
N ARG A 48 4.96 -15.33 -9.39
CA ARG A 48 6.00 -16.18 -9.99
C ARG A 48 7.31 -16.11 -9.19
N LEU A 49 7.74 -14.91 -8.80
CA LEU A 49 8.97 -14.72 -8.02
C LEU A 49 8.86 -15.28 -6.60
N LYS A 50 7.69 -15.19 -5.96
CA LYS A 50 7.43 -15.82 -4.66
C LYS A 50 7.55 -17.35 -4.71
N GLN A 51 7.14 -17.97 -5.80
CA GLN A 51 7.29 -19.42 -6.01
C GLN A 51 8.74 -19.81 -6.31
N LYS A 52 9.44 -19.01 -7.12
CA LYS A 52 10.83 -19.26 -7.51
C LYS A 52 11.84 -19.00 -6.38
N TYR A 53 11.59 -17.98 -5.55
CA TYR A 53 12.41 -17.57 -4.41
C TYR A 53 11.57 -17.59 -3.13
N PRO A 54 11.33 -18.80 -2.57
CA PRO A 54 10.49 -18.95 -1.39
C PRO A 54 11.01 -18.10 -0.23
N ASN A 55 10.10 -17.65 0.63
CA ASN A 55 10.37 -16.91 1.87
C ASN A 55 11.16 -15.59 1.70
N THR A 56 11.25 -15.06 0.47
CA THR A 56 12.01 -13.83 0.15
C THR A 56 11.11 -12.60 0.05
N ILE A 57 10.05 -12.67 -0.77
CA ILE A 57 9.14 -11.53 -0.97
C ILE A 57 8.01 -11.58 0.07
N THR A 58 7.86 -10.52 0.85
CA THR A 58 6.85 -10.40 1.91
C THR A 58 5.63 -9.59 1.52
N THR A 59 5.58 -9.06 0.27
CA THR A 59 4.40 -8.39 -0.29
C THR A 59 3.16 -9.29 -0.18
N PRO A 60 2.10 -8.88 0.55
CA PRO A 60 0.93 -9.71 0.74
C PRO A 60 0.14 -9.92 -0.53
N LYS A 61 -0.50 -11.08 -0.65
CA LYS A 61 -1.40 -11.37 -1.78
C LYS A 61 -2.59 -10.40 -1.82
N GLY A 62 -3.14 -10.06 -0.65
CA GLY A 62 -4.26 -9.11 -0.55
C GLY A 62 -3.92 -7.72 -1.09
N PHE A 63 -2.67 -7.26 -0.94
CA PHE A 63 -2.23 -6.02 -1.59
C PHE A 63 -2.24 -6.16 -3.11
N LEU A 64 -1.67 -7.23 -3.65
CA LEU A 64 -1.66 -7.49 -5.09
C LEU A 64 -3.07 -7.60 -5.66
N GLU A 65 -4.02 -8.17 -4.91
CA GLU A 65 -5.43 -8.23 -5.29
C GLU A 65 -6.09 -6.84 -5.24
N ASN A 66 -5.75 -6.00 -4.25
CA ASN A 66 -6.35 -4.67 -4.10
C ASN A 66 -5.89 -3.68 -5.17
N ILE A 67 -4.63 -3.69 -5.59
CA ILE A 67 -4.16 -2.80 -6.67
C ILE A 67 -4.80 -3.12 -8.04
N ASN A 68 -5.44 -4.29 -8.17
CA ASN A 68 -6.19 -4.70 -9.35
C ASN A 68 -7.67 -4.28 -9.31
N LYS A 69 -8.14 -3.71 -8.19
CA LYS A 69 -9.52 -3.22 -8.06
C LYS A 69 -9.64 -1.79 -8.58
N PRO A 70 -10.83 -1.39 -9.06
CA PRO A 70 -11.13 0.02 -9.37
C PRO A 70 -10.94 0.93 -8.15
N HIS A 71 -11.23 0.41 -6.97
CA HIS A 71 -11.01 1.04 -5.67
C HIS A 71 -10.53 -0.01 -4.66
N GLY A 72 -9.44 0.27 -3.94
CA GLY A 72 -8.81 -0.69 -3.02
C GLY A 72 -8.19 -0.08 -1.76
N CYS A 73 -8.43 1.21 -1.51
CA CYS A 73 -7.90 1.94 -0.35
C CYS A 73 -8.82 1.78 0.87
N SER A 74 -8.25 1.80 2.07
CA SER A 74 -8.99 1.81 3.35
C SER A 74 -8.80 3.13 4.07
N THR A 75 -9.84 3.62 4.74
CA THR A 75 -9.79 4.86 5.56
C THR A 75 -9.23 4.61 6.96
N SER A 76 -8.69 3.42 7.22
CA SER A 76 -8.23 2.98 8.54
C SER A 76 -6.82 3.50 8.90
N SER A 77 -6.05 3.96 7.91
CA SER A 77 -4.74 4.56 8.11
C SER A 77 -4.81 6.08 8.26
N VAL A 78 -3.91 6.63 9.06
CA VAL A 78 -3.62 8.05 9.15
C VAL A 78 -2.16 8.30 8.78
N ILE A 79 -1.88 9.45 8.18
CA ILE A 79 -0.51 9.89 7.90
C ILE A 79 -0.33 11.22 8.60
N ILE A 80 0.67 11.28 9.47
CA ILE A 80 0.98 12.47 10.25
C ILE A 80 2.33 12.96 9.77
N ASP A 81 2.41 14.21 9.33
CA ASP A 81 3.67 14.85 8.98
C ASP A 81 4.41 15.33 10.24
N SER A 82 5.69 15.64 10.09
CA SER A 82 6.59 16.04 11.17
C SER A 82 6.18 17.32 11.90
N ASP A 83 5.36 18.15 11.28
CA ASP A 83 4.77 19.38 11.85
C ASP A 83 3.43 19.13 12.58
N GLY A 84 2.99 17.87 12.68
CA GLY A 84 1.70 17.49 13.26
C GLY A 84 0.53 17.58 12.29
N GLY A 85 0.74 17.94 11.02
CA GLY A 85 -0.28 17.95 9.99
C GLY A 85 -0.81 16.56 9.68
N LEU A 86 -2.14 16.42 9.62
CA LEU A 86 -2.81 15.17 9.31
C LEU A 86 -3.28 15.15 7.86
N PHE A 87 -2.80 14.16 7.11
CA PHE A 87 -3.39 13.76 5.84
C PHE A 87 -4.37 12.61 6.10
N TYR A 88 -5.67 12.90 6.05
CA TYR A 88 -6.72 11.91 6.29
C TYR A 88 -7.91 12.07 5.32
N PRO A 89 -8.47 10.97 4.79
CA PRO A 89 -7.99 9.57 4.91
C PRO A 89 -6.84 9.23 3.95
N CYS A 90 -6.47 10.15 3.05
CA CYS A 90 -5.49 9.90 2.00
C CYS A 90 -4.70 11.18 1.70
N ARG A 91 -3.37 11.07 1.53
CA ARG A 91 -2.52 12.20 1.11
C ARG A 91 -2.82 12.71 -0.30
N THR A 92 -3.31 11.84 -1.17
CA THR A 92 -3.53 12.17 -2.59
C THR A 92 -4.87 12.87 -2.84
N VAL A 93 -5.87 12.58 -2.00
CA VAL A 93 -7.23 13.14 -2.13
C VAL A 93 -7.51 14.21 -1.06
N GLY A 94 -6.83 14.12 0.09
CA GLY A 94 -7.04 15.01 1.23
C GLY A 94 -6.03 16.15 1.31
N GLU A 95 -6.53 17.32 1.69
CA GLU A 95 -5.72 18.46 2.13
C GLU A 95 -5.23 18.25 3.58
N HIS A 96 -4.40 19.15 4.11
CA HIS A 96 -4.14 19.22 5.56
C HIS A 96 -5.44 19.64 6.26
N LEU A 97 -6.28 18.65 6.60
CA LEU A 97 -7.61 18.91 7.18
C LEU A 97 -7.57 19.21 8.68
N TYR A 98 -6.44 18.91 9.34
CA TYR A 98 -6.30 18.99 10.78
C TYR A 98 -4.82 18.98 11.17
N ASN A 99 -4.47 19.67 12.26
CA ASN A 99 -3.17 19.51 12.91
C ASN A 99 -3.37 18.99 14.34
N PHE A 100 -2.58 17.99 14.75
CA PHE A 100 -2.60 17.45 16.10
C PHE A 100 -2.26 18.48 17.19
N THR A 101 -1.68 19.63 16.83
CA THR A 101 -1.44 20.74 17.75
C THR A 101 -2.69 21.57 18.06
N GLU A 102 -3.78 21.40 17.31
CA GLU A 102 -4.92 22.34 17.32
C GLU A 102 -6.17 21.81 18.04
N GLY A 103 -6.19 20.55 18.51
CA GLY A 103 -7.35 20.04 19.24
C GLY A 103 -7.35 18.54 19.50
N SER A 104 -8.54 17.94 19.52
CA SER A 104 -8.72 16.49 19.69
C SER A 104 -8.93 15.78 18.36
N PHE A 105 -8.03 14.86 18.03
CA PHE A 105 -8.14 14.02 16.83
C PHE A 105 -9.45 13.21 16.79
N LEU A 106 -9.93 12.73 17.93
CA LEU A 106 -11.19 11.98 18.00
C LEU A 106 -12.42 12.84 17.72
N GLU A 107 -12.37 14.14 18.05
CA GLU A 107 -13.43 15.08 17.69
C GLU A 107 -13.38 15.38 16.19
N PHE A 108 -12.19 15.61 15.64
CA PHE A 108 -11.99 15.75 14.20
C PHE A 108 -12.54 14.55 13.43
N LEU A 109 -12.28 13.30 13.85
CA LEU A 109 -12.79 12.12 13.14
C LEU A 109 -14.32 12.05 13.03
N ARG A 110 -15.03 12.66 13.98
CA ARG A 110 -16.51 12.75 14.03
C ARG A 110 -17.07 13.95 13.26
N SER A 111 -16.20 14.86 12.81
CA SER A 111 -16.59 16.07 12.11
C SER A 111 -17.22 15.76 10.73
N PRO A 112 -18.09 16.66 10.22
CA PRO A 112 -18.58 16.59 8.85
C PRO A 112 -17.46 16.56 7.82
N GLU A 113 -16.37 17.29 8.06
CA GLU A 113 -15.20 17.42 7.17
C GLU A 113 -14.51 16.07 7.01
N ALA A 114 -14.20 15.39 8.12
CA ALA A 114 -13.60 14.05 8.09
C ALA A 114 -14.54 13.02 7.42
N LYS A 115 -15.86 13.17 7.55
CA LYS A 115 -16.83 12.31 6.87
C LYS A 115 -16.82 12.55 5.35
N GLN A 116 -16.81 13.80 4.91
CA GLN A 116 -16.73 14.14 3.49
C GLN A 116 -15.44 13.64 2.86
N ALA A 117 -14.30 13.77 3.55
CA ALA A 117 -13.01 13.27 3.08
C ALA A 117 -13.01 11.74 2.88
N ARG A 118 -13.64 10.98 3.79
CA ARG A 118 -13.86 9.53 3.62
C ARG A 118 -14.71 9.21 2.40
N MET A 119 -15.80 9.94 2.17
CA MET A 119 -16.67 9.75 1.00
C MET A 119 -15.95 10.09 -0.31
N ALA A 120 -15.14 11.15 -0.33
CA ALA A 120 -14.33 11.51 -1.49
C ALA A 120 -13.29 10.43 -1.82
N MET A 121 -12.66 9.83 -0.81
CA MET A 121 -11.73 8.72 -1.02
C MET A 121 -12.44 7.47 -1.55
N ASP A 122 -13.60 7.11 -1.02
CA ASP A 122 -14.40 5.95 -1.48
C ASP A 122 -14.80 6.07 -2.96
N GLN A 123 -15.01 7.31 -3.43
CA GLN A 123 -15.32 7.61 -4.84
C GLN A 123 -14.06 7.78 -5.72
N CYS A 124 -12.86 7.64 -5.15
CA CYS A 124 -11.61 7.80 -5.87
C CYS A 124 -11.31 6.57 -6.72
N ASN A 125 -11.15 6.79 -8.03
CA ASN A 125 -10.82 5.76 -9.01
C ASN A 125 -9.31 5.57 -9.23
N ARG A 126 -8.46 6.19 -8.38
CA ARG A 126 -7.01 6.01 -8.50
C ARG A 126 -6.62 4.64 -7.93
N SER A 127 -6.03 3.79 -8.76
CA SER A 127 -5.39 2.54 -8.32
C SER A 127 -4.01 2.83 -7.72
N CYS A 128 -3.98 3.58 -6.62
CA CYS A 128 -2.75 3.95 -5.94
C CYS A 128 -2.06 2.68 -5.42
N GLY A 129 -0.91 2.33 -5.99
CA GLY A 129 -0.04 1.25 -5.50
C GLY A 129 0.65 1.57 -4.17
N TRP A 130 0.14 2.54 -3.44
CA TRP A 130 0.71 3.02 -2.18
C TRP A 130 0.42 1.97 -1.12
N TYR A 131 1.39 1.09 -0.93
CA TYR A 131 1.38 0.14 0.17
C TYR A 131 1.74 0.88 1.44
N GLN A 132 0.74 1.50 2.06
CA GLN A 132 0.83 1.67 3.49
C GLN A 132 0.45 0.34 4.09
N TYR A 133 1.39 -0.22 4.86
CA TYR A 133 1.26 -1.46 5.62
C TYR A 133 -0.06 -1.55 6.42
N PHE A 134 -0.77 -0.43 6.62
CA PHE A 134 -2.02 -0.34 7.37
C PHE A 134 -3.23 0.16 6.54
N ALA A 135 -3.05 0.60 5.29
CA ALA A 135 -4.14 1.20 4.49
C ALA A 135 -4.89 0.20 3.60
N THR A 136 -4.54 -1.08 3.68
CA THR A 136 -5.31 -2.15 3.06
C THR A 136 -5.90 -3.00 4.18
N ASP A 137 -7.21 -3.24 4.16
CA ASP A 137 -7.94 -4.08 5.16
C ASP A 137 -7.48 -5.55 5.22
N VAL A 138 -6.34 -5.87 4.61
CA VAL A 138 -5.71 -7.17 4.55
C VAL A 138 -5.33 -7.68 5.96
N PHE A 139 -5.31 -6.82 6.99
CA PHE A 139 -5.16 -7.26 8.39
C PHE A 139 -6.49 -7.53 9.12
N ALA A 140 -7.64 -7.29 8.49
CA ALA A 140 -8.95 -7.49 9.11
C ALA A 140 -9.45 -8.95 9.07
N SER A 141 -8.75 -9.86 8.38
CA SER A 141 -9.16 -11.27 8.29
C SER A 141 -8.05 -12.26 8.71
N PRO A 142 -8.36 -13.33 9.46
CA PRO A 142 -7.37 -14.30 9.95
C PRO A 142 -6.55 -14.98 8.84
N ARG A 143 -7.16 -15.27 7.68
CA ARG A 143 -6.48 -15.87 6.52
C ARG A 143 -5.40 -14.94 5.96
N SER A 144 -5.70 -13.66 5.87
CA SER A 144 -4.80 -12.66 5.31
C SER A 144 -3.64 -12.36 6.27
N LEU A 145 -3.91 -12.37 7.59
CA LEU A 145 -2.88 -12.33 8.63
C LEU A 145 -1.89 -13.49 8.50
N PHE A 146 -2.38 -14.73 8.39
CA PHE A 146 -1.52 -15.89 8.20
C PHE A 146 -0.66 -15.77 6.94
N SER A 147 -1.23 -15.35 5.81
CA SER A 147 -0.47 -15.17 4.56
C SER A 147 0.61 -14.08 4.64
N SER A 148 0.42 -13.09 5.51
CA SER A 148 1.35 -11.97 5.71
C SER A 148 2.47 -12.34 6.70
N ILE A 149 2.17 -13.21 7.67
CA ILE A 149 3.10 -13.63 8.72
C ILE A 149 3.83 -14.93 8.36
N SER A 150 3.23 -15.81 7.55
CA SER A 150 3.82 -17.11 7.21
C SER A 150 5.22 -17.01 6.59
N PRO A 151 5.58 -16.02 5.73
CA PRO A 151 6.94 -15.89 5.23
C PRO A 151 7.95 -15.58 6.35
N TYR A 152 7.48 -15.10 7.51
CA TYR A 152 8.30 -14.77 8.66
C TYR A 152 8.54 -15.96 9.59
N ILE A 153 7.54 -16.82 9.77
CA ILE A 153 7.52 -17.93 10.73
C ILE A 153 7.97 -19.25 10.10
N LEU A 154 7.55 -19.53 8.86
CA LEU A 154 7.89 -20.75 8.14
C LEU A 154 9.14 -20.48 7.30
N LYS A 155 10.27 -21.08 7.69
CA LYS A 155 11.53 -21.05 6.92
C LYS A 155 11.57 -22.17 5.90
#